data_AF-A0A4P9K7G9-F1
#
_entry.id   AF-A0A4P9K7G9-F1
#
_cell.length_a   1.000
_cell.length_b   1.000
_cell.length_c   1.000
_cell.angle_alpha   90.00
_cell.angle_beta   90.00
_cell.angle_gamma   90.00
#
_symmetry.space_group_name_H-M   'P 1'
#
loop_
_entity.id
_entity.type
_entity.pdbx_description
1 polymer ?
#
loop_
_entity_poly.entity_id
_entity_poly.type
_entity_poly.pdbx_seq_one_letter_code
_entity_poly.pdbx_strand_id
1 'polypeptide(L)'
;MLLFGQYLKQCREQIPLSQRQLVNRLNDYDDIFQSLDNTTLSRWERSINLPSLIKQTRLTAFIAEQYQRLFPFIAEQPYHEIAKLLHSQFFCCSNHQSQLVVKCPIDQIDHRDFIIHPINSSAHQTAAINHNLHIYSQIHRRQLSLQQHQQLSQLAANTFLVCDYYDQYLGHLFLLKLTQQSYQQIINFERPESSLNKADIAPAEEPGYYYIFGLFSLGIAVASLLICHLYALLIKNQFSIKGIGWLTHGHEQRDWAVQMGMQPALKSSTRNQGLVYQADLQTVLCSERLMKLLFKR
;
A
#
# COMPACT_ATOMS: atom_id res chain seq x y z
N MET A 1 -4.90 -19.69 1.38
CA MET A 1 -5.69 -18.45 1.51
C MET A 1 -6.21 -18.37 2.94
N LEU A 2 -6.14 -17.20 3.59
CA LEU A 2 -6.36 -17.03 5.03
C LEU A 2 -7.79 -16.52 5.32
N LEU A 3 -8.54 -17.19 6.19
CA LEU A 3 -9.83 -16.70 6.68
C LEU A 3 -9.62 -15.75 7.86
N PHE A 4 -10.41 -14.68 7.95
CA PHE A 4 -10.30 -13.73 9.07
C PHE A 4 -10.48 -14.43 10.43
N GLY A 5 -11.41 -15.39 10.53
CA GLY A 5 -11.62 -16.15 11.77
C GLY A 5 -10.40 -16.95 12.23
N GLN A 6 -9.67 -17.54 11.28
CA GLN A 6 -8.43 -18.27 11.57
C GLN A 6 -7.33 -17.32 12.06
N TYR A 7 -7.19 -16.16 11.41
CA TYR A 7 -6.27 -15.11 11.84
C TYR A 7 -6.63 -14.59 13.24
N LEU A 8 -7.90 -14.30 13.52
CA LEU A 8 -8.37 -13.85 14.82
C LEU A 8 -8.06 -14.87 15.92
N LYS A 9 -8.32 -16.16 15.65
CA LYS A 9 -8.01 -17.25 16.57
C LYS A 9 -6.51 -17.31 16.88
N GLN A 10 -5.67 -17.24 15.84
CA GLN A 10 -4.21 -17.24 15.98
C GLN A 10 -3.74 -16.05 16.84
N CYS A 11 -4.30 -14.86 16.62
CA CYS A 11 -4.00 -13.69 17.44
C CYS A 11 -4.42 -13.86 18.90
N ARG A 12 -5.62 -14.40 19.16
CA ARG A 12 -6.10 -14.62 20.52
C ARG A 12 -5.23 -15.63 21.26
N GLU A 13 -4.85 -16.74 20.63
CA GLU A 13 -4.08 -17.81 21.28
C GLU A 13 -2.72 -17.35 21.80
N GLN A 14 -2.19 -16.27 21.24
CA GLN A 14 -0.91 -15.67 21.62
C GLN A 14 -1.08 -14.46 22.56
N ILE A 15 -2.31 -13.95 22.74
CA ILE A 15 -2.63 -12.95 23.75
C ILE A 15 -2.91 -13.68 25.08
N PRO A 16 -2.30 -13.28 26.22
CA PRO A 16 -2.51 -13.91 27.52
C PRO A 16 -3.86 -13.53 28.16
N LEU A 17 -4.96 -13.65 27.40
CA LEU A 17 -6.32 -13.37 27.83
C LEU A 17 -7.21 -14.57 27.55
N SER A 18 -8.05 -14.90 28.51
CA SER A 18 -9.20 -15.79 28.25
C SER A 18 -10.15 -15.15 27.25
N GLN A 19 -10.95 -15.98 26.56
CA GLN A 19 -11.94 -15.49 25.60
C GLN A 19 -12.90 -14.46 26.22
N ARG A 20 -13.32 -14.70 27.48
CA ARG A 20 -14.15 -13.77 28.26
C ARG A 20 -13.46 -12.44 28.53
N GLN A 21 -12.17 -12.46 28.89
CA GLN A 21 -11.42 -11.22 29.11
C GLN A 21 -11.23 -10.44 27.81
N LEU A 22 -11.00 -11.13 26.69
CA LEU A 22 -10.92 -10.49 25.38
C LEU A 22 -12.24 -9.82 25.00
N VAL A 23 -13.38 -10.50 25.17
CA VAL A 23 -14.71 -9.91 24.92
C VAL A 23 -14.92 -8.67 25.78
N ASN A 24 -14.63 -8.73 27.09
CA ASN A 24 -14.77 -7.58 27.97
C ASN A 24 -13.90 -6.40 27.50
N ARG A 25 -12.63 -6.66 27.17
CA ARG A 25 -11.73 -5.61 26.67
C ARG A 25 -12.20 -5.02 25.35
N LEU A 26 -12.77 -5.81 24.44
CA LEU A 26 -13.31 -5.32 23.19
C LEU A 26 -14.54 -4.44 23.42
N ASN A 27 -15.42 -4.83 24.35
CA ASN A 27 -16.57 -4.02 24.76
C ASN A 27 -16.14 -2.67 25.36
N ASP A 28 -15.05 -2.65 26.13
CA ASP A 28 -14.48 -1.42 26.70
C ASP A 28 -13.70 -0.58 25.67
N TYR A 29 -13.28 -1.18 24.55
CA TYR A 29 -12.42 -0.54 23.54
C TYR A 29 -13.20 0.30 22.52
N ASP A 30 -14.30 -0.22 21.97
CA ASP A 30 -15.11 0.46 20.95
C ASP A 30 -16.58 0.03 21.06
N ASP A 31 -17.49 1.00 21.05
CA ASP A 31 -18.94 0.79 21.18
C ASP A 31 -19.52 -0.19 20.16
N ILE A 32 -18.87 -0.36 19.01
CA ILE A 32 -19.28 -1.32 17.99
C ILE A 32 -19.30 -2.76 18.52
N PHE A 33 -18.58 -3.03 19.61
CA PHE A 33 -18.50 -4.34 20.25
C PHE A 33 -19.48 -4.54 21.39
N GLN A 34 -20.21 -3.54 21.91
CA GLN A 34 -21.04 -3.66 23.13
C GLN A 34 -21.96 -4.91 23.24
N SER A 35 -22.40 -5.47 22.12
CA SER A 35 -23.22 -6.70 22.05
C SER A 35 -22.43 -8.00 21.85
N LEU A 36 -21.10 -7.95 21.91
CA LEU A 36 -20.23 -9.09 21.71
C LEU A 36 -20.25 -9.98 22.96
N ASP A 37 -20.48 -11.27 22.73
CA ASP A 37 -20.40 -12.31 23.74
C ASP A 37 -19.39 -13.41 23.32
N ASN A 38 -19.08 -14.31 24.26
CA ASN A 38 -18.15 -15.42 24.01
C ASN A 38 -18.61 -16.34 22.89
N THR A 39 -19.93 -16.55 22.76
CA THR A 39 -20.51 -17.43 21.74
C THR A 39 -20.29 -16.85 20.35
N THR A 40 -20.49 -15.55 20.18
CA THR A 40 -20.30 -14.82 18.93
C THR A 40 -18.84 -14.79 18.55
N LEU A 41 -17.94 -14.46 19.49
CA LEU A 41 -16.51 -14.51 19.25
C LEU A 41 -16.04 -15.93 18.84
N SER A 42 -16.52 -16.97 19.54
CA SER A 42 -16.24 -18.37 19.19
C SER A 42 -16.74 -18.76 17.79
N ARG A 43 -17.89 -18.21 17.35
CA ARG A 43 -18.40 -18.43 15.99
C ARG A 43 -17.54 -17.71 14.94
N TRP A 44 -17.04 -16.51 15.25
CA TRP A 44 -16.09 -15.77 14.40
C TRP A 44 -14.79 -16.54 14.21
N GLU A 45 -14.18 -17.03 15.30
CA GLU A 45 -12.92 -17.80 15.23
C GLU A 45 -13.05 -19.09 14.41
N ARG A 46 -14.23 -19.73 14.47
CA ARG A 46 -14.54 -20.92 13.66
C ARG A 46 -14.98 -20.58 12.22
N SER A 47 -15.03 -19.31 11.87
CA SER A 47 -15.50 -18.83 10.56
C SER A 47 -16.94 -19.29 10.22
N ILE A 48 -17.80 -19.48 11.24
CA ILE A 48 -19.22 -19.85 11.04
C ILE A 48 -20.00 -18.63 10.54
N ASN A 49 -19.77 -17.49 11.18
CA ASN A 49 -20.15 -16.18 10.68
C ASN A 49 -18.94 -15.25 10.82
N LEU A 50 -18.84 -14.25 9.96
CA LEU A 50 -17.76 -13.26 10.03
C LEU A 50 -18.28 -11.94 10.61
N PRO A 51 -17.45 -11.22 11.39
CA PRO A 51 -17.78 -9.86 11.78
C PRO A 51 -17.91 -8.98 10.53
N SER A 52 -18.70 -7.91 10.63
CA SER A 52 -18.75 -6.88 9.58
C SER A 52 -17.36 -6.30 9.33
N LEU A 53 -17.15 -5.71 8.14
CA LEU A 53 -15.84 -5.20 7.77
C LEU A 53 -15.33 -4.11 8.73
N ILE A 54 -16.22 -3.24 9.19
CA ILE A 54 -15.91 -2.22 10.20
C ILE A 54 -15.42 -2.88 11.50
N LYS A 55 -16.08 -3.96 11.95
CA LYS A 55 -15.64 -4.74 13.11
C LYS A 55 -14.29 -5.42 12.88
N GLN A 56 -14.02 -5.92 11.67
CA GLN A 56 -12.70 -6.51 11.32
C GLN A 56 -11.58 -5.46 11.40
N THR A 57 -11.82 -4.26 10.84
CA THR A 57 -10.89 -3.14 10.93
C THR A 57 -10.63 -2.73 12.38
N ARG A 58 -11.67 -2.60 13.21
CA ARG A 58 -11.52 -2.26 14.64
C ARG A 58 -10.84 -3.35 15.45
N LEU A 59 -11.16 -4.63 15.21
CA LEU A 59 -10.46 -5.77 15.82
C LEU A 59 -8.97 -5.76 15.46
N THR A 60 -8.65 -5.45 14.21
CA THR A 60 -7.26 -5.38 13.74
C THR A 60 -6.49 -4.26 14.42
N ALA A 61 -7.11 -3.09 14.61
CA ALA A 61 -6.53 -1.98 15.37
C ALA A 61 -6.30 -2.36 16.85
N PHE A 62 -7.28 -2.98 17.50
CA PHE A 62 -7.14 -3.49 18.88
C PHE A 62 -5.97 -4.48 18.99
N ILE A 63 -5.90 -5.48 18.10
CA ILE A 63 -4.81 -6.45 18.07
C ILE A 63 -3.47 -5.74 17.87
N ALA A 64 -3.40 -4.74 16.99
CA ALA A 64 -2.18 -4.00 16.73
C ALA A 64 -1.66 -3.28 17.98
N GLU A 65 -2.53 -2.76 18.84
CA GLU A 65 -2.13 -2.17 20.12
C GLU A 65 -1.54 -3.21 21.08
N GLN A 66 -2.08 -4.43 21.09
CA GLN A 66 -1.56 -5.51 21.94
C GLN A 66 -0.17 -6.00 21.49
N TYR A 67 0.08 -6.02 20.19
CA TYR A 67 1.35 -6.49 19.60
C TYR A 67 2.32 -5.37 19.22
N GLN A 68 1.91 -4.11 19.35
CA GLN A 68 2.61 -2.93 18.80
C GLN A 68 2.93 -3.07 17.30
N ARG A 69 2.09 -3.82 16.57
CA ARG A 69 2.28 -4.15 15.15
C ARG A 69 0.98 -4.62 14.51
N LEU A 70 0.66 -4.14 13.32
CA LEU A 70 -0.48 -4.63 12.54
C LEU A 70 -0.14 -5.98 11.91
N PHE A 71 -1.13 -6.88 11.87
CA PHE A 71 -0.98 -8.22 11.29
C PHE A 71 0.28 -8.98 11.74
N PRO A 72 0.52 -9.13 13.06
CA PRO A 72 1.79 -9.63 13.58
C PRO A 72 2.27 -10.92 12.88
N PHE A 73 1.39 -11.90 12.71
CA PHE A 73 1.71 -13.19 12.07
C PHE A 73 1.87 -13.13 10.55
N ILE A 74 1.24 -12.17 9.88
CA ILE A 74 1.41 -11.95 8.43
C ILE A 74 2.73 -11.21 8.20
N ALA A 75 3.05 -10.23 9.03
CA ALA A 75 4.26 -9.43 8.93
C ALA A 75 5.55 -10.22 9.21
N GLU A 76 5.45 -11.33 9.94
CA GLU A 76 6.55 -12.28 10.15
C GLU A 76 6.86 -13.10 8.89
N GLN A 77 5.89 -13.31 8.00
CA GLN A 77 6.11 -14.09 6.78
C GLN A 77 7.15 -13.44 5.85
N PRO A 78 7.83 -14.24 5.01
CA PRO A 78 8.64 -13.69 3.92
C PRO A 78 7.82 -12.80 2.99
N TYR A 79 8.46 -11.77 2.42
CA TYR A 79 7.80 -10.80 1.53
C TYR A 79 6.98 -11.45 0.41
N HIS A 80 7.53 -12.46 -0.26
CA HIS A 80 6.88 -13.14 -1.38
C HIS A 80 5.59 -13.87 -0.96
N GLU A 81 5.53 -14.41 0.27
CA GLU A 81 4.31 -15.05 0.79
C GLU A 81 3.22 -14.02 1.09
N ILE A 82 3.59 -12.84 1.60
CA ILE A 82 2.64 -11.73 1.83
C ILE A 82 2.10 -11.23 0.48
N ALA A 83 2.96 -11.01 -0.51
CA ALA A 83 2.55 -10.59 -1.85
C ALA A 83 1.63 -11.63 -2.50
N LYS A 84 1.98 -12.92 -2.43
CA LYS A 84 1.16 -14.03 -2.94
C LYS A 84 -0.20 -14.12 -2.25
N LEU A 85 -0.26 -13.90 -0.93
CA LEU A 85 -1.52 -13.86 -0.19
C LEU A 85 -2.43 -12.76 -0.75
N LEU A 86 -1.89 -11.56 -0.98
CA LEU A 86 -2.63 -10.41 -1.52
C LEU A 86 -3.05 -10.63 -2.99
N HIS A 87 -2.22 -11.28 -3.81
CA HIS A 87 -2.51 -11.58 -5.22
C HIS A 87 -3.71 -12.51 -5.39
N SER A 88 -3.93 -13.41 -4.43
CA SER A 88 -5.02 -14.40 -4.51
C SER A 88 -6.42 -13.78 -4.53
N GLN A 89 -6.54 -12.49 -4.18
CA GLN A 89 -7.80 -11.74 -4.10
C GLN A 89 -7.88 -10.65 -5.17
N PHE A 90 -7.54 -11.03 -6.41
CA PHE A 90 -7.43 -10.16 -7.58
C PHE A 90 -8.45 -9.02 -7.63
N PHE A 91 -7.99 -7.85 -8.08
CA PHE A 91 -8.72 -6.61 -7.97
C PHE A 91 -8.96 -5.92 -9.33
N CYS A 92 -10.11 -5.25 -9.44
CA CYS A 92 -10.41 -4.27 -10.48
C CYS A 92 -10.94 -2.99 -9.83
N CYS A 93 -10.20 -1.88 -9.97
CA CYS A 93 -10.40 -0.64 -9.22
C CYS A 93 -11.30 0.37 -9.91
N SER A 94 -11.36 0.32 -11.24
CA SER A 94 -12.25 1.13 -12.06
C SER A 94 -12.31 0.54 -13.47
N ASN A 95 -13.40 0.82 -14.19
CA ASN A 95 -13.51 0.53 -15.64
C ASN A 95 -13.05 1.72 -16.49
N HIS A 96 -12.41 2.73 -15.89
CA HIS A 96 -12.10 4.00 -16.53
C HIS A 96 -10.66 4.03 -17.05
N GLN A 97 -10.44 4.84 -18.08
CA GLN A 97 -9.13 5.01 -18.73
C GLN A 97 -8.42 6.23 -18.14
N SER A 98 -7.16 6.07 -17.76
CA SER A 98 -6.28 7.22 -17.47
C SER A 98 -4.96 7.16 -18.20
N GLN A 99 -4.23 8.26 -18.09
CA GLN A 99 -2.84 8.38 -18.55
C GLN A 99 -1.88 7.45 -17.79
N LEU A 100 -2.26 6.95 -16.60
CA LEU A 100 -1.41 6.06 -15.79
C LEU A 100 -1.81 4.59 -15.87
N VAL A 101 -3.10 4.30 -16.05
CA VAL A 101 -3.62 2.95 -16.25
C VAL A 101 -4.18 2.87 -17.66
N VAL A 102 -3.32 2.48 -18.60
CA VAL A 102 -3.67 2.43 -20.03
C VAL A 102 -4.40 1.14 -20.31
N LYS A 103 -5.61 1.21 -20.90
CA LYS A 103 -6.35 0.02 -21.30
C LYS A 103 -5.60 -0.72 -22.42
N CYS A 104 -4.99 -1.83 -22.08
CA CYS A 104 -4.32 -2.75 -22.99
C CYS A 104 -5.08 -4.08 -22.92
N PRO A 105 -5.25 -4.84 -24.01
CA PRO A 105 -5.97 -6.12 -23.99
C PRO A 105 -5.19 -7.25 -23.28
N ILE A 106 -4.47 -6.92 -22.21
CA ILE A 106 -3.78 -7.87 -21.34
C ILE A 106 -4.72 -8.48 -20.29
N ASP A 107 -5.97 -8.00 -20.19
CA ASP A 107 -6.97 -8.54 -19.26
C ASP A 107 -7.34 -10.00 -19.60
N GLN A 108 -7.00 -10.46 -20.82
CA GLN A 108 -7.19 -11.84 -21.27
C GLN A 108 -6.01 -12.76 -20.91
N ILE A 109 -4.91 -12.18 -20.41
CA ILE A 109 -3.70 -12.91 -20.05
C ILE A 109 -3.85 -13.42 -18.62
N ASP A 110 -3.34 -14.63 -18.36
CA ASP A 110 -3.27 -15.17 -17.01
C ASP A 110 -2.32 -14.33 -16.15
N HIS A 111 -2.87 -13.59 -15.20
CA HIS A 111 -2.10 -12.69 -14.34
C HIS A 111 -1.09 -13.42 -13.44
N ARG A 112 -1.19 -14.76 -13.32
CA ARG A 112 -0.19 -15.58 -12.61
C ARG A 112 1.17 -15.59 -13.29
N ASP A 113 1.22 -15.28 -14.57
CA ASP A 113 2.45 -15.22 -15.36
C ASP A 113 3.10 -13.83 -15.30
N PHE A 114 2.46 -12.85 -14.67
CA PHE A 114 3.06 -11.54 -14.45
C PHE A 114 4.14 -11.63 -13.37
N ILE A 115 5.33 -11.11 -13.68
CA ILE A 115 6.48 -11.16 -12.80
C ILE A 115 6.76 -9.75 -12.30
N ILE A 116 6.70 -9.56 -10.98
CA ILE A 116 7.10 -8.32 -10.34
C ILE A 116 8.45 -8.52 -9.65
N HIS A 117 9.41 -7.68 -9.99
CA HIS A 117 10.74 -7.71 -9.39
C HIS A 117 11.34 -6.31 -9.26
N PRO A 118 12.43 -6.16 -8.47
CA PRO A 118 13.15 -4.90 -8.39
C PRO A 118 13.59 -4.41 -9.78
N ILE A 119 13.61 -3.10 -9.97
CA ILE A 119 14.02 -2.50 -11.24
C ILE A 119 15.46 -2.87 -11.63
N ASN A 120 16.34 -3.02 -10.64
CA ASN A 120 17.76 -3.32 -10.86
C ASN A 120 18.01 -4.75 -11.36
N SER A 121 17.01 -5.63 -11.30
CA SER A 121 17.05 -6.96 -11.90
C SER A 121 16.28 -7.06 -13.23
N SER A 122 15.65 -5.98 -13.69
CA SER A 122 14.87 -5.95 -14.93
C SER A 122 15.73 -5.53 -16.12
N ALA A 123 15.56 -6.19 -17.27
CA ALA A 123 16.07 -5.69 -18.54
C ALA A 123 15.40 -4.37 -18.96
N HIS A 124 14.24 -4.05 -18.39
CA HIS A 124 13.42 -2.88 -18.71
C HIS A 124 13.67 -1.67 -17.80
N GLN A 125 14.75 -1.66 -17.00
CA GLN A 125 15.07 -0.52 -16.11
C GLN A 125 15.02 0.83 -16.84
N THR A 126 15.74 0.95 -17.95
CA THR A 126 15.80 2.20 -18.73
C THR A 126 14.43 2.60 -19.28
N ALA A 127 13.64 1.62 -19.75
CA ALA A 127 12.30 1.87 -20.27
C ALA A 127 11.36 2.38 -19.17
N ALA A 128 11.35 1.72 -18.00
CA ALA A 128 10.52 2.11 -16.86
C ALA A 128 10.87 3.53 -16.36
N ILE A 129 12.17 3.84 -16.24
CA ILE A 129 12.63 5.19 -15.85
C ILE A 129 12.21 6.23 -16.89
N ASN A 130 12.50 6.01 -18.17
CA ASN A 130 12.16 6.97 -19.23
C ASN A 130 10.65 7.20 -19.33
N HIS A 131 9.85 6.13 -19.16
CA HIS A 131 8.40 6.24 -19.15
C HIS A 131 7.92 7.08 -17.97
N ASN A 132 8.46 6.88 -16.77
CA ASN A 132 8.14 7.72 -15.62
C ASN A 132 8.56 9.18 -15.83
N LEU A 133 9.75 9.44 -16.40
CA LEU A 133 10.19 10.80 -16.72
C LEU A 133 9.23 11.48 -17.72
N HIS A 134 8.78 10.75 -18.73
CA HIS A 134 7.80 11.25 -19.70
C HIS A 134 6.48 11.59 -19.02
N ILE A 135 5.89 10.66 -18.27
CA ILE A 135 4.67 10.89 -17.48
C ILE A 135 4.85 12.10 -16.58
N TYR A 136 5.98 12.18 -15.88
CA TYR A 136 6.23 13.24 -14.92
C TYR A 136 6.28 14.61 -15.60
N SER A 137 6.93 14.69 -16.78
CA SER A 137 6.99 15.91 -17.58
C SER A 137 5.61 16.36 -18.08
N GLN A 138 4.74 15.42 -18.46
CA GLN A 138 3.40 15.71 -18.98
C GLN A 138 2.44 16.14 -17.87
N ILE A 139 2.46 15.42 -16.74
CA ILE A 139 1.51 15.62 -15.64
C ILE A 139 1.94 16.80 -14.75
N HIS A 140 3.20 16.85 -14.34
CA HIS A 140 3.69 17.85 -13.38
C HIS A 140 4.26 19.10 -14.04
N ARG A 141 4.44 19.12 -15.37
CA ARG A 141 5.09 20.21 -16.13
C ARG A 141 6.47 20.57 -15.57
N ARG A 142 7.18 19.56 -15.05
CA ARG A 142 8.50 19.67 -14.42
C ARG A 142 9.43 18.65 -15.06
N GLN A 143 10.71 18.99 -15.14
CA GLN A 143 11.73 18.05 -15.63
C GLN A 143 12.44 17.40 -14.44
N LEU A 144 12.53 16.08 -14.49
CA LEU A 144 13.41 15.27 -13.66
C LEU A 144 14.60 14.85 -14.51
N SER A 145 15.81 14.88 -13.94
CA SER A 145 16.97 14.39 -14.67
C SER A 145 17.03 12.86 -14.65
N LEU A 146 17.41 12.26 -15.77
CA LEU A 146 17.61 10.81 -15.86
C LEU A 146 18.64 10.32 -14.83
N GLN A 147 19.74 11.06 -14.69
CA GLN A 147 20.81 10.74 -13.74
C GLN A 147 20.30 10.71 -12.29
N GLN A 148 19.49 11.68 -11.89
CA GLN A 148 18.91 11.71 -10.55
C GLN A 148 17.95 10.54 -10.32
N HIS A 149 17.10 10.20 -11.29
CA HIS A 149 16.19 9.07 -11.18
C HIS A 149 16.96 7.74 -11.03
N GLN A 150 18.00 7.55 -11.83
CA GLN A 150 18.92 6.41 -11.71
C GLN A 150 19.59 6.36 -10.34
N GLN A 151 20.13 7.48 -9.84
CA GLN A 151 20.73 7.56 -8.50
C GLN A 151 19.74 7.19 -7.41
N LEU A 152 18.51 7.69 -7.46
CA LEU A 152 17.47 7.38 -6.48
C LEU A 152 17.06 5.90 -6.55
N SER A 153 17.02 5.29 -7.73
CA SER A 153 16.68 3.87 -7.92
C SER A 153 17.72 2.90 -7.33
N GLN A 154 18.96 3.36 -7.14
CA GLN A 154 20.07 2.56 -6.60
C GLN A 154 20.12 2.59 -5.07
N LEU A 155 19.37 3.49 -4.41
CA LEU A 155 19.35 3.58 -2.95
C LEU A 155 18.48 2.47 -2.37
N ALA A 156 19.07 1.62 -1.52
CA ALA A 156 18.41 0.43 -0.95
C ALA A 156 17.14 0.72 -0.14
N ALA A 157 17.00 1.94 0.42
CA ALA A 157 15.81 2.35 1.15
C ALA A 157 14.61 2.62 0.24
N ASN A 158 14.85 2.95 -1.04
CA ASN A 158 13.81 3.16 -2.03
C ASN A 158 13.36 1.82 -2.61
N THR A 159 12.14 1.78 -3.13
CA THR A 159 11.58 0.55 -3.71
C THR A 159 11.02 0.82 -5.08
N PHE A 160 11.73 0.34 -6.09
CA PHE A 160 11.37 0.51 -7.49
C PHE A 160 11.06 -0.87 -8.06
N LEU A 161 9.81 -1.08 -8.42
CA LEU A 161 9.28 -2.34 -8.92
C LEU A 161 8.89 -2.19 -10.38
N VAL A 162 9.15 -3.22 -11.16
CA VAL A 162 8.71 -3.36 -12.55
C VAL A 162 7.87 -4.62 -12.65
N CYS A 163 6.83 -4.58 -13.48
CA CYS A 163 6.02 -5.73 -13.85
C CYS A 163 6.31 -6.09 -15.31
N ASP A 164 6.77 -7.33 -15.53
CA ASP A 164 7.12 -7.87 -16.83
C ASP A 164 6.27 -9.12 -17.17
N TYR A 165 6.05 -9.38 -18.45
CA TYR A 165 5.39 -10.58 -18.98
C TYR A 165 6.04 -11.00 -20.31
N TYR A 166 6.62 -12.20 -20.39
CA TYR A 166 7.38 -12.69 -21.56
C TYR A 166 8.29 -11.61 -22.20
N ASP A 167 9.19 -11.04 -21.39
CA ASP A 167 10.12 -9.98 -21.80
C ASP A 167 9.44 -8.70 -22.31
N GLN A 168 8.18 -8.46 -21.93
CA GLN A 168 7.49 -7.20 -22.19
C GLN A 168 7.29 -6.43 -20.89
N TYR A 169 7.68 -5.17 -20.91
CA TYR A 169 7.39 -4.20 -19.86
C TYR A 169 5.89 -3.87 -19.81
N LEU A 170 5.25 -4.14 -18.68
CA LEU A 170 3.83 -3.87 -18.46
C LEU A 170 3.56 -2.72 -17.49
N GLY A 171 4.47 -2.38 -16.59
CA GLY A 171 4.23 -1.32 -15.62
C GLY A 171 5.33 -1.15 -14.58
N HIS A 172 5.21 -0.12 -13.75
CA HIS A 172 6.12 0.12 -12.63
C HIS A 172 5.43 0.79 -11.44
N LEU A 173 6.03 0.60 -10.27
CA LEU A 173 5.75 1.36 -9.05
C LEU A 173 7.08 1.81 -8.43
N PHE A 174 7.25 3.12 -8.27
CA PHE A 174 8.43 3.72 -7.67
C PHE A 174 8.05 4.41 -6.36
N LEU A 175 8.71 4.00 -5.28
CA LEU A 175 8.53 4.50 -3.93
C LEU A 175 9.85 5.10 -3.45
N LEU A 176 9.79 6.35 -2.99
CA LEU A 176 10.91 6.99 -2.29
C LEU A 176 10.66 6.93 -0.79
N LYS A 177 11.63 6.47 0.00
CA LYS A 177 11.56 6.52 1.46
C LYS A 177 12.17 7.83 1.94
N LEU A 178 11.34 8.84 2.14
CA LEU A 178 11.78 10.18 2.51
C LEU A 178 11.98 10.32 4.03
N THR A 179 12.91 11.18 4.43
CA THR A 179 12.96 11.69 5.80
C THR A 179 11.68 12.45 6.12
N GLN A 180 11.36 12.61 7.41
CA GLN A 180 10.17 13.37 7.82
C GLN A 180 10.19 14.81 7.28
N GLN A 181 11.35 15.48 7.35
CA GLN A 181 11.48 16.85 6.87
C GLN A 181 11.24 16.94 5.36
N SER A 182 11.93 16.14 4.56
CA SER A 182 11.80 16.18 3.10
C SER A 182 10.39 15.75 2.66
N TYR A 183 9.78 14.77 3.34
CA TYR A 183 8.40 14.38 3.09
C TYR A 183 7.42 15.55 3.29
N GLN A 184 7.50 16.26 4.42
CA GLN A 184 6.64 17.40 4.73
C GLN A 184 6.80 18.53 3.71
N GLN A 185 8.04 18.85 3.32
CA GLN A 185 8.30 19.87 2.30
C GLN A 185 7.68 19.53 0.94
N ILE A 186 7.71 18.25 0.55
CA ILE A 186 7.17 17.78 -0.74
C ILE A 186 5.64 17.81 -0.72
N ILE A 187 4.99 17.25 0.31
CA ILE A 187 3.52 17.20 0.40
C ILE A 187 2.89 18.59 0.58
N ASN A 188 3.61 19.54 1.16
CA ASN A 188 3.18 20.93 1.33
C ASN A 188 3.54 21.82 0.12
N PHE A 189 4.12 21.24 -0.94
CA PHE A 189 4.58 21.96 -2.13
C PHE A 189 5.65 23.03 -1.86
N GLU A 190 6.32 22.98 -0.71
CA GLU A 190 7.44 23.87 -0.37
C GLU A 190 8.69 23.56 -1.19
N ARG A 191 8.78 22.31 -1.67
CA ARG A 191 9.91 21.80 -2.42
C ARG A 191 9.43 20.89 -3.56
N PRO A 192 9.99 20.99 -4.78
CA PRO A 192 9.68 20.06 -5.86
C PRO A 192 10.45 18.75 -5.73
N GLU A 193 9.89 17.66 -6.22
CA GLU A 193 10.52 16.33 -6.21
C GLU A 193 11.81 16.29 -7.04
N SER A 194 11.92 17.15 -8.06
CA SER A 194 13.13 17.32 -8.86
C SER A 194 14.32 17.88 -8.10
N SER A 195 14.14 18.35 -6.88
CA SER A 195 15.25 18.79 -6.03
C SER A 195 15.73 17.72 -5.04
N LEU A 196 15.07 16.56 -4.98
CA LEU A 196 15.41 15.49 -4.03
C LEU A 196 16.79 14.90 -4.33
N ASN A 197 17.56 14.64 -3.29
CA ASN A 197 18.88 14.02 -3.37
C ASN A 197 19.02 12.92 -2.30
N LYS A 198 20.21 12.32 -2.20
CA LYS A 198 20.46 11.21 -1.27
C LYS A 198 20.20 11.58 0.20
N ALA A 199 20.46 12.82 0.62
CA ALA A 199 20.25 13.26 2.01
C ALA A 199 18.76 13.36 2.38
N ASP A 200 17.87 13.41 1.38
CA ASP A 200 16.42 13.42 1.60
C ASP A 200 15.83 12.03 1.82
N ILE A 201 16.61 10.98 1.56
CA ILE A 201 16.18 9.59 1.67
C ILE A 201 16.50 9.10 3.08
N ALA A 202 15.47 8.67 3.80
CA ALA A 202 15.63 8.04 5.09
C ALA A 202 16.37 6.70 4.93
N PRO A 203 17.39 6.40 5.76
CA PRO A 203 18.04 5.09 5.79
C PRO A 203 17.04 3.94 5.97
N ALA A 204 17.40 2.73 5.55
CA ALA A 204 16.52 1.55 5.58
C ALA A 204 16.00 1.24 7.00
N GLU A 205 16.86 1.37 8.01
CA GLU A 205 16.54 1.08 9.42
C GLU A 205 15.83 2.24 10.14
N GLU A 206 15.91 3.46 9.61
CA GLU A 206 15.35 4.64 10.26
C GLU A 206 13.87 4.86 9.88
N PRO A 207 13.04 5.39 10.79
CA PRO A 207 11.67 5.75 10.45
C PRO A 207 11.61 6.82 9.35
N GLY A 208 10.86 6.55 8.28
CA GLY A 208 10.63 7.47 7.17
C GLY A 208 9.18 7.43 6.68
N TYR A 209 8.92 8.09 5.56
CA TYR A 209 7.63 8.12 4.90
C TYR A 209 7.79 7.66 3.46
N TYR A 210 6.89 6.82 2.96
CA TYR A 210 6.89 6.51 1.55
C TYR A 210 6.20 7.62 0.76
N TYR A 211 6.79 7.98 -0.38
CA TYR A 211 6.18 8.84 -1.37
C TYR A 211 6.06 8.07 -2.69
N ILE A 212 4.83 7.96 -3.21
CA ILE A 212 4.59 7.35 -4.52
C ILE A 212 5.09 8.31 -5.59
N PHE A 213 6.28 8.00 -6.10
CA PHE A 213 7.03 8.84 -7.03
C PHE A 213 6.71 8.54 -8.50
N GLY A 214 6.25 7.33 -8.77
CA GLY A 214 5.81 6.90 -10.10
C GLY A 214 4.90 5.69 -9.99
N LEU A 215 3.77 5.71 -10.67
CA LEU A 215 2.92 4.55 -10.88
C LEU A 215 2.45 4.57 -12.32
N PHE A 216 2.69 3.47 -13.03
CA PHE A 216 2.17 3.28 -14.38
C PHE A 216 1.88 1.80 -14.60
N SER A 217 0.85 1.52 -15.38
CA SER A 217 0.52 0.16 -15.78
C SER A 217 -0.23 0.15 -17.10
N LEU A 218 0.11 -0.81 -17.95
CA LEU A 218 -0.75 -1.30 -19.00
C LEU A 218 -1.77 -2.24 -18.34
N GLY A 219 -3.03 -1.83 -18.23
CA GLY A 219 -4.11 -2.63 -17.65
C GLY A 219 -4.25 -2.54 -16.13
N ILE A 220 -5.50 -2.70 -15.68
CA ILE A 220 -5.88 -2.61 -14.27
C ILE A 220 -5.33 -3.77 -13.43
N ALA A 221 -5.12 -4.92 -14.08
CA ALA A 221 -4.50 -6.09 -13.48
C ALA A 221 -3.10 -5.79 -12.95
N VAL A 222 -2.27 -5.14 -13.78
CA VAL A 222 -0.89 -4.79 -13.44
C VAL A 222 -0.85 -3.74 -12.34
N ALA A 223 -1.68 -2.69 -12.42
CA ALA A 223 -1.82 -1.72 -11.33
C ALA A 223 -2.17 -2.41 -10.00
N SER A 224 -3.13 -3.32 -10.04
CA SER A 224 -3.61 -4.03 -8.85
C SER A 224 -2.52 -4.88 -8.22
N LEU A 225 -1.72 -5.60 -9.02
CA LEU A 225 -0.59 -6.36 -8.51
C LEU A 225 0.50 -5.45 -7.91
N LEU A 226 0.84 -4.35 -8.58
CA LEU A 226 1.80 -3.37 -8.05
C LEU A 226 1.34 -2.80 -6.70
N ILE A 227 0.04 -2.53 -6.53
CA ILE A 227 -0.54 -2.08 -5.25
C ILE A 227 -0.56 -3.20 -4.21
N CYS A 228 -0.75 -4.46 -4.59
CA CYS A 228 -0.58 -5.60 -3.67
C CYS A 228 0.86 -5.67 -3.15
N HIS A 229 1.85 -5.46 -4.02
CA HIS A 229 3.25 -5.38 -3.63
C HIS A 229 3.52 -4.19 -2.69
N LEU A 230 2.88 -3.03 -2.93
CA LEU A 230 2.94 -1.89 -2.00
C LEU A 230 2.43 -2.26 -0.61
N TYR A 231 1.26 -2.89 -0.50
CA TYR A 231 0.75 -3.35 0.79
C TYR A 231 1.67 -4.37 1.46
N ALA A 232 2.24 -5.33 0.70
CA ALA A 232 3.20 -6.27 1.24
C ALA A 232 4.44 -5.56 1.82
N LEU A 233 4.95 -4.52 1.14
CA LEU A 233 6.06 -3.70 1.64
C LEU A 233 5.67 -2.95 2.92
N LEU A 234 4.49 -2.35 2.96
CA LEU A 234 4.00 -1.62 4.15
C LEU A 234 3.83 -2.56 5.36
N ILE A 235 3.25 -3.75 5.15
CA ILE A 235 3.10 -4.77 6.20
C ILE A 235 4.47 -5.26 6.68
N LYS A 236 5.46 -5.41 5.79
CA LYS A 236 6.79 -5.90 6.18
C LYS A 236 7.57 -4.84 6.98
N ASN A 237 7.49 -3.59 6.54
CA ASN A 237 8.37 -2.51 7.00
C ASN A 237 7.74 -1.58 8.05
N GLN A 238 6.75 -2.04 8.81
CA GLN A 238 5.92 -1.21 9.69
C GLN A 238 6.71 -0.39 10.73
N PHE A 239 7.84 -0.88 11.21
CA PHE A 239 8.66 -0.14 12.20
C PHE A 239 9.47 1.00 11.57
N SER A 240 9.71 0.93 10.26
CA SER A 240 10.54 1.89 9.53
C SER A 240 9.72 2.87 8.68
N ILE A 241 8.40 2.68 8.58
CA ILE A 241 7.50 3.52 7.77
C ILE A 241 6.41 4.11 8.66
N LYS A 242 6.35 5.44 8.72
CA LYS A 242 5.35 6.18 9.52
C LYS A 242 4.06 6.47 8.74
N GLY A 243 4.16 6.58 7.41
CA GLY A 243 3.02 6.91 6.56
C GLY A 243 3.40 6.91 5.10
N ILE A 244 2.41 7.25 4.27
CA ILE A 244 2.54 7.30 2.82
C ILE A 244 1.84 8.54 2.25
N GLY A 245 2.45 9.11 1.21
CA GLY A 245 1.92 10.24 0.46
C GLY A 245 1.96 10.01 -1.04
N TRP A 246 1.07 10.69 -1.77
CA TRP A 246 0.99 10.62 -3.23
C TRP A 246 0.43 11.91 -3.81
N LEU A 247 1.17 12.51 -4.73
CA LEU A 247 0.71 13.64 -5.53
C LEU A 247 -0.10 13.15 -6.75
N THR A 248 -1.37 13.54 -6.79
CA THR A 248 -2.34 13.09 -7.81
C THR A 248 -2.81 14.26 -8.68
N HIS A 249 -3.08 14.03 -9.97
CA HIS A 249 -3.52 15.08 -10.91
C HIS A 249 -4.84 14.75 -11.61
N GLY A 250 -5.20 13.48 -11.70
CA GLY A 250 -6.42 12.96 -12.31
C GLY A 250 -7.31 12.22 -11.31
N HIS A 251 -8.57 12.02 -11.69
CA HIS A 251 -9.58 11.39 -10.84
C HIS A 251 -9.21 9.96 -10.41
N GLU A 252 -8.64 9.15 -11.28
CA GLU A 252 -8.32 7.76 -10.95
C GLU A 252 -7.27 7.62 -9.85
N GLN A 253 -6.20 8.41 -9.89
CA GLN A 253 -5.19 8.40 -8.82
C GLN A 253 -5.81 8.77 -7.47
N ARG A 254 -6.81 9.67 -7.47
CA ARG A 254 -7.57 10.02 -6.27
C ARG A 254 -8.41 8.84 -5.80
N ASP A 255 -9.08 8.14 -6.71
CA ASP A 255 -9.87 6.96 -6.37
C ASP A 255 -8.99 5.87 -5.75
N TRP A 256 -7.81 5.60 -6.33
CA TRP A 256 -6.83 4.69 -5.75
C TRP A 256 -6.36 5.15 -4.37
N ALA A 257 -5.98 6.43 -4.21
CA ALA A 257 -5.55 6.96 -2.93
C ALA A 257 -6.65 6.87 -1.84
N VAL A 258 -7.89 7.25 -2.17
CA VAL A 258 -9.05 7.15 -1.27
C VAL A 258 -9.33 5.70 -0.90
N GLN A 259 -9.25 4.78 -1.86
CA GLN A 259 -9.43 3.35 -1.60
C GLN A 259 -8.33 2.77 -0.73
N MET A 260 -7.11 3.32 -0.81
CA MET A 260 -6.04 3.00 0.13
C MET A 260 -6.26 3.61 1.53
N GLY A 261 -7.34 4.36 1.76
CA GLY A 261 -7.63 5.05 3.00
C GLY A 261 -6.94 6.40 3.15
N MET A 262 -6.26 6.89 2.10
CA MET A 262 -5.57 8.17 2.12
C MET A 262 -6.58 9.32 2.03
N GLN A 263 -6.25 10.42 2.71
CA GLN A 263 -7.05 11.64 2.73
C GLN A 263 -6.31 12.77 2.03
N PRO A 264 -7.01 13.73 1.42
CA PRO A 264 -6.36 14.88 0.82
C PRO A 264 -5.61 15.68 1.91
N ALA A 265 -4.32 15.92 1.70
CA ALA A 265 -3.60 16.96 2.41
C ALA A 265 -4.21 18.32 2.05
N LEU A 266 -4.11 19.31 2.94
CA LEU A 266 -4.71 20.66 2.84
C LEU A 266 -4.86 21.17 1.39
N LYS A 267 -5.98 21.84 1.10
CA LYS A 267 -6.31 22.37 -0.24
C LYS A 267 -5.15 23.24 -0.76
N SER A 268 -4.44 22.75 -1.77
CA SER A 268 -3.57 23.59 -2.60
C SER A 268 -4.37 24.81 -3.06
N SER A 269 -3.80 26.00 -2.84
CA SER A 269 -4.43 27.28 -3.14
C SER A 269 -4.45 27.61 -4.64
N THR A 270 -3.89 26.75 -5.51
CA THR A 270 -3.82 27.03 -6.95
C THR A 270 -4.34 25.87 -7.80
N ARG A 271 -5.20 26.18 -8.78
CA ARG A 271 -5.90 25.21 -9.66
C ARG A 271 -4.99 24.24 -10.45
N ASN A 272 -3.67 24.45 -10.46
CA ASN A 272 -2.73 23.72 -11.33
C ASN A 272 -1.71 22.83 -10.60
N GLN A 273 -1.76 22.72 -9.26
CA GLN A 273 -0.70 22.02 -8.50
C GLN A 273 -1.00 20.54 -8.18
N GLY A 274 -2.10 19.97 -8.67
CA GLY A 274 -2.54 18.63 -8.27
C GLY A 274 -3.08 18.60 -6.83
N LEU A 275 -3.51 17.42 -6.38
CA LEU A 275 -3.93 17.17 -5.00
C LEU A 275 -3.01 16.13 -4.38
N VAL A 276 -2.45 16.45 -3.22
CA VAL A 276 -1.70 15.48 -2.43
C VAL A 276 -2.67 14.70 -1.57
N TYR A 277 -2.53 13.38 -1.58
CA TYR A 277 -3.17 12.48 -0.63
C TYR A 277 -2.11 11.94 0.31
N GLN A 278 -2.48 11.75 1.57
CA GLN A 278 -1.61 11.13 2.56
C GLN A 278 -2.42 10.37 3.61
N ALA A 279 -1.75 9.43 4.28
CA ALA A 279 -2.24 8.81 5.50
C ALA A 279 -1.06 8.29 6.32
N ASP A 280 -1.27 8.18 7.63
CA ASP A 280 -0.39 7.40 8.49
C ASP A 280 -0.49 5.91 8.13
N LEU A 281 0.52 5.14 8.52
CA LEU A 281 0.61 3.72 8.19
C LEU A 281 -0.59 2.92 8.72
N GLN A 282 -1.05 3.23 9.94
CA GLN A 282 -2.16 2.50 10.57
C GLN A 282 -3.45 2.70 9.79
N THR A 283 -3.75 3.93 9.37
CA THR A 283 -4.92 4.25 8.54
C THR A 283 -4.92 3.45 7.23
N VAL A 284 -3.79 3.36 6.54
CA VAL A 284 -3.69 2.60 5.27
C VAL A 284 -3.84 1.10 5.49
N LEU A 285 -3.16 0.56 6.51
CA LEU A 285 -3.17 -0.86 6.80
C LEU A 285 -4.48 -1.33 7.47
N CYS A 286 -5.22 -0.45 8.12
CA CYS A 286 -6.55 -0.73 8.67
C CYS A 286 -7.68 -0.45 7.66
N SER A 287 -7.37 -0.04 6.43
CA SER A 287 -8.39 0.25 5.42
C SER A 287 -9.26 -0.97 5.13
N GLU A 288 -10.55 -0.72 4.91
CA GLU A 288 -11.50 -1.76 4.46
C GLU A 288 -11.00 -2.51 3.23
N ARG A 289 -10.27 -1.79 2.38
CA ARG A 289 -9.66 -2.32 1.16
C ARG A 289 -8.65 -3.41 1.47
N LEU A 290 -7.68 -3.14 2.36
CA LEU A 290 -6.69 -4.13 2.72
C LEU A 290 -7.31 -5.32 3.45
N MET A 291 -8.33 -5.10 4.30
CA MET A 291 -9.08 -6.19 4.93
C MET A 291 -9.65 -7.17 3.89
N LYS A 292 -10.28 -6.64 2.82
CA LYS A 292 -10.83 -7.46 1.72
C LYS A 292 -9.75 -8.20 0.94
N LEU A 293 -8.56 -7.62 0.81
CA LEU A 293 -7.43 -8.25 0.11
C LEU A 293 -6.80 -9.38 0.94
N LEU A 294 -6.65 -9.18 2.25
CA LEU A 294 -6.00 -10.17 3.12
C LEU A 294 -6.92 -11.35 3.44
N PHE A 295 -8.21 -11.09 3.63
CA PHE A 295 -9.13 -12.08 4.17
C PHE A 295 -10.24 -12.41 3.19
N LYS A 296 -10.50 -13.72 3.03
CA LYS A 296 -11.66 -14.16 2.27
C LYS A 296 -12.94 -13.76 2.99
N ARG A 297 -13.93 -13.30 2.23
CA ARG A 297 -15.32 -13.24 2.69
C ARG A 297 -15.95 -14.64 2.72
#